data_AF-A0A097ZN78-F1
#
_entry.id   AF-A0A097ZN78-F1
#
_cell.length_a   1.000
_cell.length_b   1.000
_cell.length_c   1.000
_cell.angle_alpha   90.00
_cell.angle_beta   90.00
_cell.angle_gamma   90.00
#
_symmetry.space_group_name_H-M   'P 1'
#
loop_
_entity.id
_entity.type
_entity.pdbx_description
1 polymer ?
#
loop_
_entity_poly.entity_id
_entity_poly.type
_entity_poly.pdbx_seq_one_letter_code
_entity_poly.pdbx_strand_id
1 'polypeptide(L)'
;WLADYLHTNPIETSGARCTSPRRLANKRIGQIKSKKFRCSGTEDYRSKLSGDCFADLACPEKCRCEGTTVDCSNQKLSKIPDHVPQYTAELRLNNNEFTVLEATGIFKKLPQLRKINLSNNKITDIEEGAFEGASGVNELLLTSNRLEAIRHKMFKGLESLKTLMLRSNRISCIGNDSFTGLSSVRLLSLYDNQITTVAPGAFDTLHSLSTLNLLANP
;
A
#
# COMPACT_ATOMS: atom_id res chain seq x y z
N TRP A 1 -1.42 -30.87 7.69
CA TRP A 1 -2.78 -31.38 7.94
C TRP A 1 -3.43 -31.84 6.63
N LEU A 2 -3.82 -30.96 5.68
CA LEU A 2 -4.55 -31.41 4.47
C LEU A 2 -3.73 -32.40 3.63
N ALA A 3 -2.45 -32.12 3.44
CA ALA A 3 -1.50 -33.01 2.77
C ALA A 3 -1.40 -34.41 3.41
N ASP A 4 -1.26 -34.45 4.72
CA ASP A 4 -1.12 -35.68 5.49
C ASP A 4 -2.44 -36.46 5.47
N TYR A 5 -3.55 -35.73 5.59
CA TYR A 5 -4.90 -36.29 5.54
C TYR A 5 -5.23 -36.92 4.18
N LEU A 6 -4.94 -36.22 3.07
CA LEU A 6 -5.15 -36.72 1.71
C LEU A 6 -4.21 -37.86 1.33
N HIS A 7 -3.04 -37.94 1.96
CA HIS A 7 -2.12 -39.05 1.77
C HIS A 7 -2.63 -40.32 2.46
N THR A 8 -3.14 -40.18 3.69
CA THR A 8 -3.72 -41.29 4.46
C THR A 8 -5.11 -41.68 3.95
N ASN A 9 -5.86 -40.73 3.40
CA ASN A 9 -7.22 -40.91 2.90
C ASN A 9 -7.26 -40.48 1.42
N PRO A 10 -7.06 -41.40 0.45
CA PRO A 10 -7.07 -41.09 -0.97
C PRO A 10 -8.51 -40.89 -1.49
N ILE A 11 -9.25 -39.98 -0.85
CA ILE A 11 -10.65 -39.66 -1.12
C ILE A 11 -10.82 -38.51 -2.12
N GLU A 12 -9.73 -37.82 -2.48
CA GLU A 12 -9.76 -36.74 -3.48
C GLU A 12 -9.85 -37.33 -4.88
N THR A 13 -11.02 -37.16 -5.52
CA THR A 13 -11.34 -37.70 -6.86
C THR A 13 -11.41 -36.62 -7.93
N SER A 14 -11.42 -35.34 -7.54
CA SER A 14 -11.51 -34.21 -8.47
C SER A 14 -10.24 -33.93 -9.26
N GLY A 15 -9.11 -34.55 -8.90
CA GLY A 15 -7.83 -34.36 -9.58
C GLY A 15 -7.30 -32.93 -9.42
N ALA A 16 -7.66 -32.27 -8.32
CA ALA A 16 -7.32 -30.88 -8.07
C ALA A 16 -5.80 -30.67 -8.11
N ARG A 17 -5.38 -29.60 -8.81
CA ARG A 17 -3.97 -29.24 -9.00
C ARG A 17 -3.70 -27.86 -8.43
N CYS A 18 -2.51 -27.67 -7.89
CA CYS A 18 -2.11 -26.36 -7.39
C CYS A 18 -1.89 -25.39 -8.56
N THR A 19 -2.51 -24.21 -8.47
CA THR A 19 -2.30 -23.10 -9.41
C THR A 19 -1.05 -22.29 -9.04
N SER A 20 -0.76 -22.16 -7.75
CA SER A 20 0.40 -21.46 -7.18
C SER A 20 0.83 -22.15 -5.88
N PRO A 21 2.04 -21.87 -5.34
CA PRO A 21 3.15 -21.14 -5.96
C PRO A 21 3.79 -21.90 -7.13
N ARG A 22 4.59 -21.23 -7.98
CA ARG A 22 5.22 -21.80 -9.20
C ARG A 22 5.88 -23.17 -8.98
N ARG A 23 6.57 -23.36 -7.84
CA ARG A 23 7.22 -24.62 -7.44
C ARG A 23 6.27 -25.82 -7.31
N LEU A 24 4.97 -25.57 -7.13
CA LEU A 24 3.93 -26.58 -6.97
C LEU A 24 2.90 -26.54 -8.11
N ALA A 25 3.03 -25.61 -9.06
CA ALA A 25 2.10 -25.48 -10.16
C ALA A 25 1.88 -26.81 -10.88
N ASN A 26 0.62 -27.12 -11.18
CA ASN A 26 0.15 -28.34 -11.84
C ASN A 26 0.36 -29.66 -11.09
N LYS A 27 0.94 -29.65 -9.87
CA LYS A 27 1.02 -30.85 -9.03
C LYS A 27 -0.33 -31.16 -8.41
N ARG A 28 -0.69 -32.45 -8.36
CA ARG A 28 -1.92 -32.91 -7.73
C ARG A 28 -1.85 -32.70 -6.22
N ILE A 29 -2.91 -32.16 -5.63
CA ILE A 29 -2.95 -31.79 -4.22
C ILE A 29 -2.68 -33.00 -3.31
N GLY A 30 -3.21 -34.18 -3.65
CA GLY A 30 -2.98 -35.43 -2.90
C GLY A 30 -1.58 -36.04 -3.03
N GLN A 31 -0.74 -35.54 -3.94
CA GLN A 31 0.64 -36.04 -4.16
C GLN A 31 1.71 -35.13 -3.52
N ILE A 32 1.30 -34.03 -2.90
CA ILE A 32 2.23 -33.06 -2.34
C ILE A 32 2.55 -33.44 -0.88
N LYS A 33 3.84 -33.56 -0.55
CA LYS A 33 4.29 -33.82 0.82
C LYS A 33 3.91 -32.66 1.74
N SER A 34 3.52 -32.92 2.98
CA SER A 34 3.09 -31.88 3.94
C SER A 34 4.08 -30.75 4.17
N LYS A 35 5.38 -31.04 4.17
CA LYS A 35 6.43 -30.01 4.22
C LYS A 35 6.38 -28.98 3.09
N LYS A 36 5.73 -29.31 1.96
CA LYS A 36 5.56 -28.42 0.81
C LYS A 36 4.29 -27.57 0.87
N PHE A 37 3.32 -27.93 1.71
CA PHE A 37 2.13 -27.13 2.03
C PHE A 37 2.39 -26.01 3.03
N ARG A 38 3.61 -25.94 3.57
CA ARG A 38 4.02 -24.81 4.40
C ARG A 38 4.46 -23.68 3.47
N CYS A 39 3.88 -22.51 3.71
CA CYS A 39 4.35 -21.26 3.13
C CYS A 39 5.71 -20.89 3.77
N SER A 40 6.56 -20.19 3.04
CA SER A 40 7.88 -19.74 3.54
C SER A 40 8.11 -18.29 3.15
N GLY A 41 8.61 -17.46 4.05
CA GLY A 41 8.87 -16.04 3.77
C GLY A 41 7.59 -15.19 3.77
N THR A 42 7.38 -14.36 2.74
CA THR A 42 6.20 -13.47 2.62
C THR A 42 4.87 -14.23 2.56
N GLU A 43 4.87 -15.48 2.10
CA GLU A 43 3.70 -16.37 2.12
C GLU A 43 3.35 -16.84 3.55
N ASP A 44 4.29 -16.83 4.50
CA ASP A 44 4.08 -17.29 5.89
C ASP A 44 3.06 -16.43 6.64
N TYR A 45 2.88 -15.18 6.20
CA TYR A 45 1.86 -14.28 6.73
C TYR A 45 0.43 -14.75 6.42
N ARG A 46 0.19 -15.41 5.28
CA ARG A 46 -1.12 -16.04 4.98
C ARG A 46 -1.37 -17.25 5.88
N SER A 47 -0.34 -18.04 6.16
CA SER A 47 -0.46 -19.23 7.02
C SER A 47 -0.61 -18.91 8.51
N LYS A 48 0.01 -17.84 9.01
CA LYS A 48 -0.14 -17.40 10.42
C LYS A 48 -1.57 -16.99 10.79
N LEU A 49 -2.40 -16.64 9.81
CA LEU A 49 -3.79 -16.20 9.99
C LEU A 49 -4.82 -17.23 9.48
N SER A 50 -4.38 -18.41 9.02
CA SER A 50 -5.27 -19.46 8.47
C SER A 50 -6.06 -20.27 9.51
N GLY A 51 -6.03 -19.87 10.78
CA GLY A 51 -6.80 -20.50 11.87
C GLY A 51 -8.29 -20.18 11.81
N ASP A 52 -8.64 -19.06 11.19
CA ASP A 52 -10.01 -18.67 10.91
C ASP A 52 -10.27 -18.87 9.41
N CYS A 53 -11.38 -19.52 9.07
CA CYS A 53 -11.81 -19.72 7.69
C CYS A 53 -12.26 -18.38 7.09
N PHE A 54 -11.31 -17.48 6.84
CA PHE A 54 -11.54 -16.27 6.09
C PHE A 54 -11.58 -16.65 4.61
N ALA A 55 -12.76 -16.49 4.00
CA ALA A 55 -12.85 -16.43 2.55
C ALA A 55 -12.02 -15.23 2.10
N ASP A 56 -10.78 -15.50 1.70
CA ASP A 56 -9.91 -14.50 1.07
C ASP A 56 -10.74 -13.78 0.01
N LEU A 57 -10.97 -12.48 0.19
CA LEU A 57 -11.52 -11.64 -0.87
C LEU A 57 -10.65 -11.88 -2.11
N ALA A 58 -11.29 -12.24 -3.21
CA ALA A 58 -10.60 -12.50 -4.46
C ALA A 58 -9.76 -11.28 -4.84
N CYS A 59 -8.62 -11.53 -5.48
CA CYS A 59 -7.79 -10.44 -5.99
C CYS A 59 -8.63 -9.55 -6.92
N PRO A 60 -8.56 -8.21 -6.83
CA PRO A 60 -9.32 -7.34 -7.72
C PRO A 60 -9.01 -7.67 -9.19
N GLU A 61 -10.02 -7.64 -10.07
CA GLU A 61 -9.92 -8.16 -11.45
C GLU A 61 -8.77 -7.55 -12.26
N LYS A 62 -8.49 -6.26 -12.06
CA LYS A 62 -7.42 -5.53 -12.75
C LYS A 62 -6.06 -5.67 -12.06
N CYS A 63 -5.98 -6.32 -10.91
CA CYS A 63 -4.78 -6.38 -10.10
C CYS A 63 -4.17 -7.78 -10.07
N ARG A 64 -2.90 -7.84 -9.70
CA ARG A 64 -2.17 -9.08 -9.43
C ARG A 64 -1.81 -9.13 -7.96
N CYS A 65 -2.15 -10.22 -7.30
CA CYS A 65 -1.87 -10.42 -5.88
C CYS A 65 -0.75 -11.46 -5.72
N GLU A 66 0.36 -11.07 -5.08
CA GLU A 66 1.50 -11.94 -4.80
C GLU A 66 1.91 -11.79 -3.33
N GLY A 67 1.80 -12.87 -2.56
CA GLY A 67 1.99 -12.83 -1.11
C GLY A 67 1.00 -11.88 -0.43
N THR A 68 1.53 -10.82 0.18
CA THR A 68 0.77 -9.70 0.80
C THR A 68 0.81 -8.41 -0.02
N THR A 69 1.34 -8.46 -1.25
CA THR A 69 1.38 -7.32 -2.17
C THR A 69 0.22 -7.40 -3.14
N VAL A 70 -0.53 -6.31 -3.27
CA VAL A 70 -1.56 -6.14 -4.30
C VAL A 70 -1.06 -5.11 -5.31
N ASP A 71 -0.77 -5.60 -6.51
CA ASP A 71 -0.21 -4.83 -7.62
C ASP A 71 -1.29 -4.48 -8.64
N CYS A 72 -1.72 -3.22 -8.60
CA CYS A 72 -2.71 -2.62 -9.50
C CYS A 72 -2.05 -1.59 -10.45
N SER A 73 -0.74 -1.71 -10.69
CA SER A 73 -0.01 -0.75 -11.51
C SER A 73 -0.28 -0.88 -13.01
N ASN A 74 -0.27 0.23 -13.75
CA ASN A 74 -0.46 0.26 -15.21
C ASN A 74 -1.83 -0.25 -15.69
N GLN A 75 -2.88 -0.01 -14.92
CA GLN A 75 -4.23 -0.56 -15.16
C GLN A 75 -5.24 0.49 -15.62
N LYS A 76 -4.77 1.71 -15.91
CA LYS A 76 -5.60 2.88 -16.27
C LYS A 76 -6.70 3.11 -15.23
N LEU A 77 -6.37 2.93 -13.95
CA LEU A 77 -7.31 3.13 -12.85
C LEU A 77 -7.49 4.62 -12.59
N SER A 78 -8.73 5.04 -12.38
CA SER A 78 -9.07 6.37 -11.86
C SER A 78 -9.49 6.34 -10.40
N LYS A 79 -9.78 5.15 -9.85
CA LYS A 79 -10.25 4.92 -8.47
C LYS A 79 -9.61 3.67 -7.87
N ILE A 80 -9.54 3.62 -6.55
CA ILE A 80 -9.02 2.46 -5.82
C ILE A 80 -10.06 1.33 -5.96
N PRO A 81 -9.68 0.09 -6.30
CA PRO A 81 -10.63 -1.02 -6.37
C PRO A 81 -11.31 -1.30 -5.02
N ASP A 82 -12.61 -1.56 -5.00
CA ASP A 82 -13.40 -1.73 -3.77
C ASP A 82 -13.04 -2.99 -2.95
N HIS A 83 -12.49 -4.00 -3.61
CA HIS A 83 -12.26 -5.33 -3.04
C HIS A 83 -10.77 -5.65 -2.84
N VAL A 84 -10.05 -4.79 -2.13
CA VAL A 84 -8.66 -5.08 -1.73
C VAL A 84 -8.64 -6.09 -0.56
N PRO A 85 -7.89 -7.19 -0.65
CA PRO A 85 -7.81 -8.19 0.42
C PRO A 85 -7.27 -7.62 1.74
N GLN A 86 -7.83 -8.05 2.88
CA GLN A 86 -7.49 -7.51 4.21
C GLN A 86 -6.05 -7.80 4.67
N TYR A 87 -5.43 -8.87 4.14
CA TYR A 87 -4.03 -9.22 4.41
C TYR A 87 -3.01 -8.32 3.70
N THR A 88 -3.47 -7.37 2.87
CA THR A 88 -2.60 -6.53 2.05
C THR A 88 -1.68 -5.68 2.93
N ALA A 89 -0.38 -5.88 2.76
CA ALA A 89 0.67 -5.09 3.42
C ALA A 89 1.24 -3.99 2.52
N GLU A 90 1.24 -4.22 1.20
CA GLU A 90 1.70 -3.26 0.20
C GLU A 90 0.67 -3.14 -0.92
N LEU A 91 0.19 -1.92 -1.18
CA LEU A 91 -0.74 -1.60 -2.26
C LEU A 91 -0.04 -0.73 -3.30
N ARG A 92 0.11 -1.26 -4.53
CA ARG A 92 0.72 -0.54 -5.65
C ARG A 92 -0.35 -0.04 -6.61
N LEU A 93 -0.49 1.27 -6.70
CA LEU A 93 -1.42 1.99 -7.58
C LEU A 93 -0.66 2.94 -8.53
N ASN A 94 0.64 2.74 -8.69
CA ASN A 94 1.48 3.59 -9.53
C ASN A 94 1.21 3.41 -11.03
N ASN A 95 1.55 4.43 -11.82
CA ASN A 95 1.32 4.46 -13.28
C ASN A 95 -0.16 4.25 -13.65
N ASN A 96 -1.05 5.03 -13.03
CA ASN A 96 -2.48 5.01 -13.31
C ASN A 96 -2.95 6.43 -13.68
N GLU A 97 -4.24 6.69 -13.59
CA GLU A 97 -4.86 7.96 -13.99
C GLU A 97 -5.63 8.63 -12.85
N PHE A 98 -5.21 8.39 -11.60
CA PHE A 98 -5.78 9.05 -10.44
C PHE A 98 -5.58 10.57 -10.53
N THR A 99 -6.67 11.32 -10.45
CA THR A 99 -6.67 12.79 -10.43
C THR A 99 -6.97 13.35 -9.05
N VAL A 100 -7.86 12.70 -8.30
CA VAL A 100 -8.21 13.04 -6.93
C VAL A 100 -8.26 11.76 -6.12
N LEU A 101 -7.76 11.80 -4.89
CA LEU A 101 -7.90 10.69 -3.94
C LEU A 101 -9.13 10.93 -3.06
N GLU A 102 -10.19 10.18 -3.31
CA GLU A 102 -11.49 10.31 -2.64
C GLU A 102 -11.49 9.69 -1.23
N ALA A 103 -12.25 10.27 -0.30
CA ALA A 103 -12.49 9.76 1.05
C ALA A 103 -13.46 8.57 1.07
N THR A 104 -13.00 7.42 0.56
CA THR A 104 -13.80 6.18 0.47
C THR A 104 -13.84 5.35 1.75
N GLY A 105 -12.92 5.60 2.69
CA GLY A 105 -12.77 4.81 3.91
C GLY A 105 -12.25 3.39 3.69
N ILE A 106 -11.73 3.06 2.49
CA ILE A 106 -11.24 1.71 2.17
C ILE A 106 -10.12 1.23 3.10
N PHE A 107 -9.27 2.15 3.57
CA PHE A 107 -8.13 1.83 4.42
C PHE A 107 -8.53 1.34 5.81
N LYS A 108 -9.75 1.62 6.29
CA LYS A 108 -10.31 1.02 7.52
C LYS A 108 -10.39 -0.50 7.46
N LYS A 109 -10.47 -1.07 6.25
CA LYS A 109 -10.55 -2.53 6.01
C LYS A 109 -9.17 -3.17 5.78
N LEU A 110 -8.08 -2.40 5.82
CA LEU A 110 -6.72 -2.85 5.50
C LEU A 110 -5.77 -2.68 6.70
N PRO A 111 -6.00 -3.38 7.83
CA PRO A 111 -5.24 -3.18 9.08
C PRO A 111 -3.75 -3.53 8.96
N GLN A 112 -3.41 -4.38 7.98
CA GLN A 112 -2.04 -4.82 7.74
C GLN A 112 -1.26 -3.91 6.78
N LEU A 113 -1.90 -2.88 6.21
CA LEU A 113 -1.27 -2.03 5.22
C LEU A 113 -0.13 -1.23 5.85
N ARG A 114 1.04 -1.30 5.21
CA ARG A 114 2.28 -0.60 5.62
C ARG A 114 2.80 0.34 4.53
N LYS A 115 2.48 0.07 3.27
CA LYS A 115 3.00 0.84 2.14
C LYS A 115 1.93 1.10 1.08
N ILE A 116 1.84 2.35 0.65
CA ILE A 116 0.98 2.79 -0.45
C ILE A 116 1.86 3.47 -1.51
N ASN A 117 1.81 2.96 -2.73
CA ASN A 117 2.49 3.57 -3.87
C ASN A 117 1.48 4.17 -4.86
N LEU A 118 1.39 5.50 -4.90
CA LEU A 118 0.57 6.30 -5.81
C LEU A 118 1.43 7.09 -6.81
N SER A 119 2.69 6.69 -7.01
CA SER A 119 3.63 7.41 -7.87
C SER A 119 3.20 7.39 -9.35
N ASN A 120 3.59 8.40 -10.11
CA ASN A 120 3.29 8.50 -11.55
C ASN A 120 1.78 8.44 -11.82
N ASN A 121 1.04 9.31 -11.15
CA ASN A 121 -0.38 9.54 -11.40
C ASN A 121 -0.59 11.00 -11.83
N LYS A 122 -1.84 11.46 -11.84
CA LYS A 122 -2.21 12.83 -12.22
C LYS A 122 -2.84 13.55 -11.03
N ILE A 123 -2.48 13.16 -9.79
CA ILE A 123 -3.17 13.61 -8.57
C ILE A 123 -2.91 15.09 -8.37
N THR A 124 -4.00 15.87 -8.35
CA THR A 124 -3.99 17.31 -8.07
C THR A 124 -4.50 17.62 -6.67
N ASP A 125 -5.33 16.74 -6.09
CA ASP A 125 -5.89 16.93 -4.76
C ASP A 125 -6.09 15.60 -4.01
N ILE A 126 -6.11 15.67 -2.68
CA ILE A 126 -6.36 14.56 -1.76
C ILE A 126 -7.40 15.03 -0.75
N GLU A 127 -8.57 14.40 -0.76
CA GLU A 127 -9.68 14.81 0.12
C GLU A 127 -9.35 14.60 1.61
N GLU A 128 -9.97 15.41 2.46
CA GLU A 128 -9.88 15.19 3.91
C GLU A 128 -10.46 13.81 4.25
N GLY A 129 -9.65 12.95 4.89
CA GLY A 129 -10.06 11.59 5.23
C GLY A 129 -9.82 10.55 4.13
N ALA A 130 -9.16 10.91 3.02
CA ALA A 130 -8.73 9.94 2.00
C ALA A 130 -7.92 8.77 2.59
N PHE A 131 -7.14 9.02 3.66
CA PHE A 131 -6.35 8.01 4.38
C PHE A 131 -6.92 7.65 5.76
N GLU A 132 -8.21 7.93 6.02
CA GLU A 132 -8.81 7.59 7.30
C GLU A 132 -8.76 6.07 7.57
N GLY A 133 -8.27 5.68 8.75
CA GLY A 133 -8.05 4.27 9.12
C GLY A 133 -6.73 3.67 8.65
N ALA A 134 -5.90 4.42 7.91
CA ALA A 134 -4.56 3.98 7.47
C ALA A 134 -3.46 4.13 8.55
N SER A 135 -3.79 3.93 9.83
CA SER A 135 -2.90 4.23 10.96
C SER A 135 -1.61 3.42 10.98
N GLY A 136 -1.61 2.25 10.34
CA GLY A 136 -0.44 1.38 10.22
C GLY A 136 0.51 1.71 9.07
N VAL A 137 0.16 2.62 8.15
CA VAL A 137 0.98 2.93 6.98
C VAL A 137 2.26 3.66 7.38
N ASN A 138 3.41 3.14 6.94
CA ASN A 138 4.73 3.71 7.20
C ASN A 138 5.31 4.47 6.00
N GLU A 139 4.94 4.07 4.78
CA GLU A 139 5.47 4.66 3.55
C GLU A 139 4.35 5.08 2.62
N LEU A 140 4.32 6.37 2.26
CA LEU A 140 3.43 6.92 1.24
C LEU A 140 4.27 7.52 0.11
N LEU A 141 4.10 6.98 -1.09
CA LEU A 141 4.78 7.44 -2.29
C LEU A 141 3.81 8.21 -3.19
N LEU A 142 4.02 9.51 -3.32
CA LEU A 142 3.27 10.43 -4.18
C LEU A 142 4.18 11.07 -5.24
N THR A 143 5.33 10.47 -5.52
CA THR A 143 6.31 10.93 -6.50
C THR A 143 5.68 11.08 -7.88
N SER A 144 6.03 12.14 -8.62
CA SER A 144 5.57 12.36 -10.00
C SER A 144 4.04 12.44 -10.07
N ASN A 145 3.47 13.39 -9.34
CA ASN A 145 2.06 13.77 -9.38
C ASN A 145 1.94 15.27 -9.74
N ARG A 146 0.78 15.87 -9.50
CA ARG A 146 0.46 17.26 -9.87
C ARG A 146 -0.04 18.06 -8.66
N LEU A 147 0.39 17.70 -7.46
CA LEU A 147 0.03 18.42 -6.24
C LEU A 147 0.65 19.83 -6.28
N GLU A 148 -0.17 20.86 -6.08
CA GLU A 148 0.25 22.26 -6.09
C GLU A 148 0.42 22.84 -4.68
N ALA A 149 -0.24 22.24 -3.69
CA ALA A 149 -0.17 22.66 -2.30
C ALA A 149 -0.30 21.44 -1.37
N ILE A 150 0.16 21.61 -0.13
CA ILE A 150 0.04 20.61 0.92
C ILE A 150 -0.77 21.19 2.07
N ARG A 151 -1.82 20.46 2.47
CA ARG A 151 -2.66 20.80 3.63
C ARG A 151 -2.64 19.62 4.60
N HIS A 152 -2.53 19.87 5.91
CA HIS A 152 -2.49 18.78 6.91
C HIS A 152 -3.65 17.78 6.79
N LYS A 153 -4.83 18.28 6.40
CA LYS A 153 -6.04 17.48 6.19
C LYS A 153 -5.87 16.35 5.17
N MET A 154 -4.99 16.51 4.18
CA MET A 154 -4.70 15.51 3.15
C MET A 154 -4.12 14.22 3.73
N PHE A 155 -3.42 14.28 4.87
CA PHE A 155 -2.71 13.14 5.46
C PHE A 155 -3.32 12.66 6.77
N LYS A 156 -4.51 13.17 7.13
CA LYS A 156 -5.24 12.76 8.32
C LYS A 156 -5.50 11.24 8.30
N GLY A 157 -5.11 10.56 9.37
CA GLY A 157 -5.19 9.10 9.52
C GLY A 157 -3.86 8.36 9.37
N LEU A 158 -2.80 9.01 8.87
CA LEU A 158 -1.46 8.42 8.68
C LEU A 158 -0.56 8.56 9.92
N GLU A 159 -1.01 8.04 11.06
CA GLU A 159 -0.38 8.24 12.38
C GLU A 159 1.03 7.64 12.52
N SER A 160 1.30 6.54 11.81
CA SER A 160 2.59 5.83 11.85
C SER A 160 3.50 6.13 10.65
N LEU A 161 3.22 7.19 9.89
CA LEU A 161 3.96 7.52 8.68
C LEU A 161 5.40 7.89 9.00
N LYS A 162 6.36 7.22 8.35
CA LYS A 162 7.80 7.44 8.53
C LYS A 162 8.43 8.07 7.30
N THR A 163 7.89 7.78 6.12
CA THR A 163 8.44 8.20 4.84
C THR A 163 7.35 8.77 3.96
N LEU A 164 7.52 10.03 3.58
CA LEU A 164 6.63 10.75 2.67
C LEU A 164 7.43 11.24 1.46
N MET A 165 7.15 10.66 0.29
CA MET A 165 7.76 11.07 -0.97
C MET A 165 6.81 11.98 -1.75
N LEU A 166 7.14 13.26 -1.86
CA LEU A 166 6.41 14.27 -2.64
C LEU A 166 7.27 14.81 -3.81
N ARG A 167 8.30 14.06 -4.18
CA ARG A 167 9.23 14.41 -5.26
C ARG A 167 8.51 14.64 -6.60
N SER A 168 8.99 15.56 -7.42
CA SER A 168 8.49 15.78 -8.79
C SER A 168 6.99 16.09 -8.80
N ASN A 169 6.57 17.02 -7.94
CA ASN A 169 5.22 17.59 -7.93
C ASN A 169 5.28 19.07 -8.37
N ARG A 170 4.25 19.86 -8.09
CA ARG A 170 4.14 21.27 -8.47
C ARG A 170 3.96 22.17 -7.24
N ILE A 171 4.45 21.72 -6.09
CA ILE A 171 4.23 22.40 -4.82
C ILE A 171 4.93 23.76 -4.87
N SER A 172 4.18 24.85 -4.70
CA SER A 172 4.72 26.21 -4.85
C SER A 172 5.14 26.87 -3.53
N CYS A 173 4.55 26.45 -2.41
CA CYS A 173 4.87 26.97 -1.08
C CYS A 173 4.57 25.94 0.01
N ILE A 174 5.17 26.14 1.17
CA ILE A 174 4.93 25.32 2.37
C ILE A 174 4.39 26.23 3.49
N GLY A 175 3.17 25.95 3.94
CA GLY A 175 2.52 26.63 5.05
C GLY A 175 3.02 26.14 6.41
N ASN A 176 2.74 26.91 7.46
CA ASN A 176 3.11 26.56 8.82
C ASN A 176 2.44 25.25 9.30
N ASP A 177 1.27 24.94 8.74
CA ASP A 177 0.45 23.80 9.09
C ASP A 177 0.52 22.67 8.06
N SER A 178 1.26 22.80 6.95
CA SER A 178 1.24 21.83 5.84
C SER A 178 1.47 20.38 6.27
N PHE A 179 2.30 20.16 7.30
CA PHE A 179 2.67 18.82 7.79
C PHE A 179 2.19 18.52 9.21
N THR A 180 1.28 19.32 9.76
CA THR A 180 0.75 19.11 11.12
C THR A 180 0.15 17.70 11.26
N GLY A 181 0.51 17.02 12.36
CA GLY A 181 0.06 15.67 12.66
C GLY A 181 0.97 14.55 12.15
N LEU A 182 2.00 14.86 11.35
CA LEU A 182 2.98 13.89 10.83
C LEU A 182 4.22 13.74 11.74
N SER A 183 4.02 13.67 13.05
CA SER A 183 5.10 13.67 14.06
C SER A 183 6.08 12.49 13.95
N SER A 184 5.65 11.38 13.34
CA SER A 184 6.44 10.16 13.13
C SER A 184 7.32 10.20 11.88
N VAL A 185 7.15 11.19 10.99
CA VAL A 185 7.87 11.24 9.71
C VAL A 185 9.35 11.51 9.95
N ARG A 186 10.20 10.64 9.41
CA ARG A 186 11.67 10.69 9.48
C ARG A 186 12.28 11.17 8.18
N LEU A 187 11.68 10.80 7.06
CA LEU A 187 12.14 11.14 5.72
C LEU A 187 11.02 11.85 4.97
N LEU A 188 11.26 13.12 4.64
CA LEU A 188 10.40 13.94 3.79
C LEU A 188 11.19 14.36 2.54
N SER A 189 10.69 14.01 1.36
CA SER A 189 11.28 14.43 0.09
C SER A 189 10.35 15.40 -0.63
N LEU A 190 10.82 16.63 -0.81
CA LEU A 190 10.20 17.71 -1.59
C LEU A 190 11.07 18.08 -2.81
N TYR A 191 11.99 17.19 -3.18
CA TYR A 191 12.87 17.34 -4.33
C TYR A 191 12.09 17.61 -5.61
N ASP A 192 12.60 18.48 -6.49
CA ASP A 192 12.01 18.74 -7.82
C ASP A 192 10.54 19.19 -7.68
N ASN A 193 10.36 20.34 -7.03
CA ASN A 193 9.08 21.03 -6.91
C ASN A 193 9.28 22.50 -7.36
N GLN A 194 8.30 23.35 -7.05
CA GLN A 194 8.32 24.78 -7.42
C GLN A 194 8.30 25.66 -6.17
N ILE A 195 8.89 25.18 -5.06
CA ILE A 195 8.77 25.80 -3.75
C ILE A 195 9.58 27.10 -3.73
N THR A 196 8.89 28.24 -3.75
CA THR A 196 9.52 29.57 -3.64
C THR A 196 9.55 30.09 -2.21
N THR A 197 8.67 29.61 -1.34
CA THR A 197 8.52 30.10 0.03
C THR A 197 8.20 28.98 1.02
N VAL A 198 8.76 29.10 2.22
CA VAL A 198 8.52 28.22 3.37
C VAL A 198 8.19 29.09 4.58
N ALA A 199 7.01 28.87 5.17
CA ALA A 199 6.59 29.63 6.34
C ALA A 199 7.45 29.30 7.57
N PRO A 200 7.69 30.26 8.48
CA PRO A 200 8.31 29.97 9.77
C PRO A 200 7.55 28.88 10.52
N GLY A 201 8.29 27.91 11.05
CA GLY A 201 7.73 26.78 11.80
C GLY A 201 7.02 25.70 10.97
N ALA A 202 7.09 25.76 9.62
CA ALA A 202 6.47 24.78 8.73
C ALA A 202 6.86 23.31 8.98
N PHE A 203 7.99 23.08 9.66
CA PHE A 203 8.48 21.75 9.98
C PHE A 203 8.50 21.44 11.49
N ASP A 204 8.07 22.36 12.35
CA ASP A 204 8.20 22.24 13.82
C ASP A 204 7.40 21.05 14.37
N THR A 205 6.32 20.68 13.68
CA THR A 205 5.46 19.53 14.04
C THR A 205 6.05 18.18 13.63
N LEU A 206 7.09 18.16 12.80
CA LEU A 206 7.77 16.96 12.32
C LEU A 206 8.86 16.51 13.31
N HIS A 207 8.47 16.16 14.53
CA HIS A 207 9.40 15.90 15.64
C HIS A 207 10.41 14.77 15.40
N SER A 208 10.10 13.81 14.52
CA SER A 208 10.99 12.69 14.19
C SER A 208 11.85 12.91 12.94
N LEU A 209 11.79 14.09 12.31
CA LEU A 209 12.42 14.33 11.01
C LEU A 209 13.95 14.24 11.10
N SER A 210 14.53 13.34 10.32
CA SER A 210 15.98 13.14 10.22
C SER A 210 16.53 13.48 8.84
N THR A 211 15.67 13.52 7.82
CA THR A 211 16.09 13.74 6.44
C THR A 211 15.02 14.54 5.69
N LEU A 212 15.40 15.73 5.26
CA LEU A 212 14.59 16.62 4.45
C LEU A 212 15.33 16.91 3.14
N ASN A 213 14.70 16.62 2.00
CA ASN A 213 15.26 16.95 0.69
C ASN A 213 14.47 18.08 0.03
N LEU A 214 15.11 19.25 -0.08
CA LEU A 214 14.58 20.46 -0.74
C LEU A 214 15.30 20.80 -2.05
N LEU A 215 16.24 19.97 -2.52
CA LEU A 215 17.00 20.27 -3.74
C LEU A 215 16.08 20.35 -4.97
N ALA A 216 16.53 21.06 -6.00
CA ALA A 216 15.75 21.31 -7.22
C ALA A 216 14.41 22.01 -6.93
N ASN A 217 14.46 23.10 -6.16
CA ASN A 217 13.40 24.11 -6.07
C ASN A 217 14.03 25.48 -6.42
N PRO A 218 13.28 26.39 -7.07
CA PRO A 218 13.73 27.73 -7.42
C PRO A 218 13.85 28.66 -6.21
#